data_AF-A0A540VV26-F1
#
_entry.id   AF-A0A540VV26-F1
#
_cell.length_a   1.000
_cell.length_b   1.000
_cell.length_c   1.000
_cell.angle_alpha   90.00
_cell.angle_beta   90.00
_cell.angle_gamma   90.00
#
_symmetry.space_group_name_H-M   'P 1'
#
loop_
_entity.id
_entity.type
_entity.pdbx_description
1 polymer ?
#
loop_
_entity_poly.entity_id
_entity_poly.type
_entity_poly.pdbx_seq_one_letter_code
_entity_poly.pdbx_strand_id
1 'polypeptide(L)'
;MSRKAKGKRPYFFENPENDKLLAIIMAVAGELSVVRDRLDTVERLLEEKGGLTRADIESYDPDEAVREARHAWREVYLERVLRIVHHELESEKAGESREGYEQAITDLAES
;
A
#
# COMPACT_ATOMS: atom_id res chain seq x y z
N MET A 1 13.28 -18.69 16.64
CA MET A 1 13.82 -19.30 15.40
C MET A 1 12.70 -19.41 14.38
N SER A 2 12.66 -18.55 13.36
CA SER A 2 11.64 -18.61 12.30
C SER A 2 11.93 -19.79 11.37
N ARG A 3 10.99 -20.73 11.29
CA ARG A 3 11.06 -21.92 10.43
C ARG A 3 10.80 -21.47 8.99
N LYS A 4 11.85 -21.05 8.29
CA LYS A 4 11.79 -20.70 6.86
C LYS A 4 11.38 -21.96 6.07
N ALA A 5 10.20 -21.95 5.47
CA ALA A 5 9.70 -23.08 4.68
C ALA A 5 10.65 -23.34 3.48
N LYS A 6 11.19 -24.56 3.40
CA LYS A 6 12.03 -25.02 2.27
C LYS A 6 11.12 -25.40 1.10
N GLY A 7 10.69 -24.43 0.30
CA GLY A 7 10.00 -24.66 -0.96
C GLY A 7 10.22 -23.50 -1.91
N LYS A 8 10.51 -23.76 -3.19
CA LYS A 8 10.41 -22.71 -4.22
C LYS A 8 8.97 -22.20 -4.19
N ARG A 9 8.79 -20.87 -4.07
CA ARG A 9 7.46 -20.26 -4.14
C ARG A 9 6.81 -20.68 -5.47
N PRO A 10 5.63 -21.34 -5.46
CA PRO A 10 4.95 -21.66 -6.70
C PRO A 10 4.56 -20.35 -7.39
N TYR A 11 4.85 -20.28 -8.69
CA TYR A 11 4.38 -19.23 -9.59
C TYR A 11 3.19 -19.79 -10.36
N PHE A 12 2.09 -19.03 -10.40
CA PHE A 12 0.84 -19.46 -11.02
C PHE A 12 0.62 -18.80 -12.39
N PHE A 13 1.25 -17.65 -12.64
CA PHE A 13 1.16 -16.94 -13.91
C PHE A 13 2.40 -17.15 -14.79
N GLU A 14 2.24 -16.94 -16.09
CA GLU A 14 3.34 -17.01 -17.07
C GLU A 14 4.43 -15.97 -16.81
N ASN A 15 4.03 -14.78 -16.35
CA ASN A 15 4.95 -13.74 -15.90
C ASN A 15 5.01 -13.74 -14.36
N PRO A 16 6.15 -14.12 -13.75
CA PRO A 16 6.35 -14.11 -12.30
C PRO A 16 6.09 -12.75 -11.62
N GLU A 17 6.16 -11.63 -12.35
CA GLU A 17 5.81 -10.31 -11.82
C GLU A 17 4.32 -10.18 -11.48
N ASN A 18 3.44 -10.92 -12.17
CA ASN A 18 2.01 -10.93 -11.88
C ASN A 18 1.71 -11.63 -10.55
N ASP A 19 2.40 -12.73 -10.24
CA ASP A 19 2.30 -13.41 -8.94
C ASP A 19 2.77 -12.50 -7.80
N LYS A 20 3.83 -11.73 -8.02
CA LYS A 20 4.33 -10.75 -7.04
C LYS A 20 3.33 -9.61 -6.84
N LEU A 21 2.79 -9.04 -7.93
CA LEU A 21 1.78 -7.99 -7.87
C LEU A 21 0.51 -8.48 -7.14
N LEU A 22 0.03 -9.69 -7.48
CA LEU A 22 -1.11 -10.30 -6.81
C LEU A 22 -0.84 -10.49 -5.31
N ALA A 23 0.35 -10.97 -4.94
CA ALA A 23 0.71 -11.12 -3.53
C ALA A 23 0.72 -9.78 -2.78
N ILE A 24 1.20 -8.70 -3.41
CA ILE A 24 1.17 -7.34 -2.84
C ILE A 24 -0.28 -6.87 -2.66
N ILE A 25 -1.13 -7.02 -3.69
CA ILE A 25 -2.54 -6.63 -3.63
C ILE A 25 -3.26 -7.39 -2.52
N MET A 26 -3.02 -8.71 -2.40
CA MET A 26 -3.65 -9.53 -1.36
C MET A 26 -3.18 -9.13 0.04
N ALA A 27 -1.90 -8.77 0.22
CA ALA A 27 -1.40 -8.26 1.49
C ALA A 27 -2.08 -6.93 1.87
N VAL A 28 -2.14 -5.98 0.94
CA VAL A 28 -2.81 -4.68 1.14
C VAL A 28 -4.31 -4.86 1.42
N ALA A 29 -4.98 -5.76 0.70
CA ALA A 29 -6.39 -6.06 0.91
C ALA A 29 -6.64 -6.64 2.31
N GLY A 30 -5.76 -7.53 2.79
CA GLY A 30 -5.82 -8.07 4.14
C GLY A 30 -5.57 -7.02 5.23
N GLU A 31 -4.60 -6.13 5.04
CA GLU A 31 -4.39 -5.01 5.97
C GLU A 31 -5.58 -4.04 5.97
N LEU A 32 -6.13 -3.73 4.79
CA LEU A 32 -7.29 -2.86 4.65
C LEU A 32 -8.55 -3.47 5.30
N SER A 33 -8.75 -4.80 5.21
CA SER A 33 -9.88 -5.44 5.87
C SER A 33 -9.77 -5.33 7.39
N VAL A 34 -8.58 -5.55 7.96
CA VAL A 34 -8.35 -5.38 9.40
C VAL A 34 -8.55 -3.93 9.84
N VAL A 35 -8.13 -2.95 9.05
CA VAL A 35 -8.38 -1.53 9.32
C VAL A 35 -9.87 -1.21 9.30
N ARG A 36 -10.62 -1.75 8.33
CA ARG A 36 -12.08 -1.57 8.25
C ARG A 36 -12.80 -2.17 9.46
N ASP A 37 -12.43 -3.39 9.87
CA ASP A 37 -13.01 -4.03 11.05
C ASP A 37 -12.72 -3.24 12.34
N ARG A 38 -11.49 -2.71 12.45
CA ARG A 38 -11.11 -1.85 13.58
C ARG A 38 -11.89 -0.54 13.57
N LEU A 39 -12.13 0.06 12.41
CA LEU A 39 -12.91 1.29 12.29
C LEU A 39 -14.38 1.03 12.69
N ASP A 40 -15.02 -0.02 12.17
CA ASP A 40 -16.39 -0.41 12.57
C ASP A 40 -16.47 -0.65 14.09
N THR A 41 -15.47 -1.29 14.68
CA THR A 41 -15.39 -1.46 16.14
C THR A 41 -15.34 -0.12 16.88
N VAL A 42 -14.54 0.85 16.40
CA VAL A 42 -14.46 2.20 16.99
C VAL A 42 -15.80 2.91 16.89
N GLU A 43 -16.44 2.88 15.72
CA GLU A 43 -17.74 3.52 15.49
C GLU A 43 -18.82 2.96 16.42
N ARG A 44 -18.89 1.63 16.56
CA ARG A 44 -19.84 0.97 17.48
C ARG A 44 -19.60 1.34 18.93
N LEU A 45 -18.34 1.35 19.37
CA LEU A 45 -18.00 1.72 20.74
C LEU A 45 -18.27 3.19 21.05
N LEU A 46 -18.14 4.08 20.07
CA LEU A 46 -18.51 5.50 20.20
C LEU A 46 -20.02 5.69 20.29
N GLU A 47 -20.77 4.93 19.49
CA GLU A 47 -22.24 4.95 19.49
C GLU A 47 -22.80 4.38 20.80
N GLU A 48 -22.29 3.23 21.27
CA GLU A 48 -22.69 2.61 22.54
C GLU A 48 -22.46 3.52 23.75
N LYS A 49 -21.37 4.30 23.74
CA LYS A 49 -21.02 5.24 24.82
C LYS A 49 -21.79 6.56 24.75
N GLY A 50 -22.73 6.71 23.81
CA GLY A 50 -23.59 7.89 23.68
C GLY A 50 -22.88 9.13 23.11
N GLY A 51 -21.79 8.93 22.36
CA GLY A 51 -21.03 10.03 21.76
C GLY A 51 -21.49 10.37 20.35
N LEU A 52 -21.02 9.61 19.38
CA LEU A 52 -21.17 9.83 17.95
C LEU A 52 -21.84 8.58 17.35
N THR A 53 -22.90 8.77 16.58
CA THR A 53 -23.58 7.67 15.87
C THR A 53 -22.94 7.44 14.50
N ARG A 54 -23.17 6.27 13.91
CA ARG A 54 -22.76 6.01 12.52
C ARG A 54 -23.46 6.94 11.53
N ALA A 55 -24.69 7.36 11.81
CA ALA A 55 -25.40 8.34 10.98
C ALA A 55 -24.72 9.72 10.99
N ASP A 56 -24.12 10.13 12.11
CA ASP A 56 -23.34 11.38 12.20
C ASP A 56 -22.09 11.32 11.31
N ILE A 57 -21.47 10.14 11.17
CA ILE A 57 -20.32 9.93 10.28
C ILE A 57 -20.74 10.01 8.82
N GLU A 58 -21.79 9.29 8.43
CA GLU A 58 -22.28 9.24 7.04
C GLU A 58 -22.83 10.58 6.55
N SER A 59 -23.35 11.41 7.47
CA SER A 59 -23.86 12.76 7.16
C SER A 59 -22.83 13.86 7.35
N TYR A 60 -21.61 13.53 7.80
CA TYR A 60 -20.57 14.52 8.02
C TYR A 60 -20.13 15.16 6.70
N ASP A 61 -20.43 16.44 6.55
CA ASP A 61 -19.91 17.28 5.47
C ASP A 61 -18.65 18.02 5.95
N PRO A 62 -17.44 17.61 5.54
CA PRO A 62 -16.22 18.28 5.94
C PRO A 62 -16.19 19.70 5.37
N ASP A 63 -15.81 20.69 6.17
CA ASP A 63 -15.58 22.04 5.67
C ASP A 63 -14.36 22.11 4.73
N GLU A 64 -14.13 23.29 4.15
CA GLU A 64 -13.03 23.51 3.22
C GLU A 64 -11.66 23.22 3.84
N ALA A 65 -11.45 23.58 5.09
CA ALA A 65 -10.17 23.36 5.77
C ALA A 65 -9.90 21.85 5.96
N VAL A 66 -10.92 21.07 6.31
CA VAL A 66 -10.81 19.61 6.43
C VAL A 66 -10.61 18.96 5.07
N ARG A 67 -11.27 19.43 4.01
CA ARG A 67 -11.07 18.94 2.64
C ARG A 67 -9.65 19.17 2.15
N GLU A 68 -9.12 20.37 2.35
CA GLU A 68 -7.74 20.72 1.99
C GLU A 68 -6.72 19.88 2.77
N ALA A 69 -6.92 19.71 4.08
CA ALA A 69 -6.06 18.84 4.89
C ALA A 69 -6.07 17.39 4.38
N ARG A 70 -7.25 16.87 3.99
CA ARG A 70 -7.38 15.53 3.39
C ARG A 70 -6.76 15.47 1.99
N HIS A 71 -6.78 16.55 1.22
CA HIS A 71 -6.13 16.63 -0.08
C HIS A 71 -4.61 16.54 0.07
N ALA A 72 -4.02 17.42 0.87
CA ALA A 72 -2.58 17.43 1.15
C ALA A 72 -2.10 16.09 1.71
N TRP A 73 -2.85 15.48 2.63
CA TRP A 73 -2.50 14.17 3.16
C TRP A 73 -2.57 13.07 2.09
N ARG A 74 -3.58 13.08 1.21
CA ARG A 74 -3.71 12.12 0.10
C ARG A 74 -2.57 12.24 -0.90
N GLU A 75 -2.15 13.45 -1.26
CA GLU A 75 -1.00 13.66 -2.15
C GLU A 75 0.26 13.00 -1.58
N VAL A 76 0.57 13.28 -0.31
CA VAL A 76 1.73 12.69 0.38
C VAL A 76 1.61 11.16 0.49
N TYR A 77 0.40 10.64 0.73
CA TYR A 77 0.17 9.20 0.79
C TYR A 77 0.37 8.54 -0.58
N LEU A 78 -0.20 9.12 -1.64
CA LEU A 78 -0.05 8.63 -3.01
C LEU A 78 1.39 8.68 -3.50
N GLU A 79 2.14 9.74 -3.18
CA GLU A 79 3.57 9.83 -3.50
C GLU A 79 4.36 8.67 -2.89
N ARG A 80 4.08 8.32 -1.62
CA ARG A 80 4.74 7.19 -0.94
C ARG A 80 4.40 5.85 -1.58
N VAL A 81 3.13 5.63 -1.93
CA VAL A 81 2.66 4.40 -2.56
C VAL A 81 3.22 4.26 -3.98
N LEU A 82 3.26 5.36 -4.74
CA LEU A 82 3.66 5.38 -6.14
C LEU A 82 5.16 5.63 -6.36
N ARG A 83 5.96 5.69 -5.30
CA ARG A 83 7.39 6.00 -5.41
C ARG A 83 8.16 5.06 -6.35
N ILE A 84 7.74 3.80 -6.43
CA ILE A 84 8.34 2.82 -7.34
C ILE A 84 8.10 3.16 -8.82
N VAL A 85 6.89 3.64 -9.16
CA VAL A 85 6.54 4.07 -10.53
C VAL A 85 7.29 5.34 -10.92
N HIS A 86 7.45 6.28 -9.98
CA HIS A 86 8.23 7.49 -10.22
C HIS A 86 9.71 7.17 -10.47
N HIS A 87 10.28 6.22 -9.74
CA HIS A 87 11.67 5.79 -9.93
C HIS A 87 11.89 5.16 -11.32
N GLU A 88 10.97 4.30 -11.77
CA GLU A 88 11.03 3.68 -13.10
C GLU A 88 10.94 4.73 -14.22
N LEU A 89 10.00 5.67 -14.10
CA LEU A 89 9.81 6.76 -15.07
C LEU A 89 11.03 7.68 -15.16
N GLU A 90 11.67 7.98 -14.04
CA GLU A 90 12.88 8.80 -14.00
C GLU A 90 14.11 8.04 -14.51
N SER A 91 14.24 6.73 -14.28
CA SER A 91 15.29 5.90 -14.88
C SER A 91 15.15 5.77 -16.41
N GLU A 92 13.92 5.64 -16.92
CA GLU A 92 13.66 5.62 -18.36
C GLU A 92 13.99 6.97 -19.02
N LYS A 93 13.62 8.09 -18.37
CA LYS A 93 13.98 9.45 -18.84
C LYS A 93 15.48 9.73 -18.75
N ALA A 94 16.17 9.17 -17.75
CA ALA A 94 17.62 9.30 -17.58
C ALA A 94 18.41 8.39 -18.53
N GLY A 95 17.75 7.50 -19.28
CA GLY A 95 18.40 6.52 -20.16
C GLY A 95 19.11 5.40 -19.40
N GLU A 96 18.79 5.19 -18.12
CA GLU A 96 19.32 4.11 -17.31
C GLU A 96 18.62 2.81 -17.69
N SER A 97 19.28 2.02 -18.54
CA SER A 97 18.75 0.74 -19.00
C SER A 97 18.53 -0.23 -17.83
N ARG A 98 17.46 -1.04 -17.93
CA ARG A 98 17.11 -2.13 -17.01
C ARG A 98 18.30 -3.06 -16.67
N GLU A 99 19.24 -3.21 -17.59
CA GLU A 99 20.48 -3.97 -17.43
C GLU A 99 21.40 -3.40 -16.33
N GLY A 100 21.47 -2.07 -16.16
CA GLY A 100 22.28 -1.44 -15.12
C GLY A 100 21.73 -1.64 -13.71
N TYR A 101 20.40 -1.68 -13.58
CA TYR A 101 19.72 -1.96 -12.32
C TYR A 101 19.89 -3.43 -11.90
N GLU A 102 19.79 -4.36 -12.86
CA GLU A 102 20.04 -5.79 -12.63
C GLU A 102 21.52 -6.06 -12.27
N GLN A 103 22.47 -5.36 -12.90
CA GLN A 103 23.89 -5.47 -12.59
C GLN A 103 24.21 -4.93 -11.18
N ALA A 104 23.64 -3.78 -10.81
CA ALA A 104 23.83 -3.19 -9.47
C ALA A 104 23.26 -4.04 -8.34
N ILE A 105 22.11 -4.72 -8.58
CA ILE A 105 21.55 -5.69 -7.63
C ILE A 105 22.46 -6.92 -7.47
N THR A 106 23.07 -7.37 -8.58
CA THR A 106 23.97 -8.52 -8.58
C THR A 106 25.25 -8.22 -7.80
N ASP A 107 25.88 -7.07 -8.05
CA ASP A 107 27.13 -6.66 -7.40
C ASP A 107 26.94 -6.47 -5.88
N LEU A 108 25.77 -5.97 -5.45
CA LEU A 108 25.43 -5.79 -4.03
C LEU A 108 25.14 -7.13 -3.31
N ALA A 109 24.74 -8.16 -4.05
CA ALA A 109 24.52 -9.49 -3.50
C ALA A 109 25.81 -10.32 -3.37
N GLU A 110 26.89 -9.91 -4.07
CA GLU A 110 28.20 -10.56 -4.06
C GLU A 110 29.23 -9.89 -3.13
N SER A 111 28.90 -8.74 -2.54
CA SER A 111 29.69 -8.04 -1.50
C SER A 111 29.35 -8.50 -0.08
#